data_AF-A0A970LJC5-F1
#
_entry.id   AF-A0A970LJC5-F1
#
_cell.length_a   1.000
_cell.length_b   1.000
_cell.length_c   1.000
_cell.angle_alpha   90.00
_cell.angle_beta   90.00
_cell.angle_gamma   90.00
#
_symmetry.space_group_name_H-M   'P 1'
#
loop_
_entity.id
_entity.type
_entity.pdbx_description
1 polymer ?
#
loop_
_entity_poly.entity_id
_entity_poly.type
_entity_poly.pdbx_seq_one_letter_code
_entity_poly.pdbx_strand_id
1 'polypeptide(L)'
;MNLHKSKEALIGALKENSYVKEFIRLEKIINENKVLEKEMLDLQEMQREIINLKKVEKYQALNQVERAYREKRRRLEENPVIKEYLALQQEMNDLLQAIKKIIEEELKIT
;
A
#
# COMPACT_ATOMS: atom_id res chain seq x y z
N MET A 1 5.26 32.06 12.78
CA MET A 1 4.60 30.81 13.25
C MET A 1 5.70 29.81 13.59
N ASN A 2 5.66 29.11 14.74
CA ASN A 2 6.68 28.11 15.09
C ASN A 2 6.48 26.87 14.19
N LEU A 3 7.53 26.43 13.49
CA LEU A 3 7.50 25.27 12.58
C LEU A 3 6.98 24.01 13.28
N HIS A 4 7.33 23.82 14.55
CA HIS A 4 6.86 22.71 15.37
C HIS A 4 5.33 22.71 15.53
N LYS A 5 4.74 23.87 15.88
CA LYS A 5 3.29 24.03 16.01
C LYS A 5 2.55 23.81 14.69
N SER A 6 3.17 24.24 13.59
CA SER A 6 2.60 24.12 12.24
C SER A 6 2.55 22.64 11.80
N LYS A 7 3.63 21.88 12.07
CA LYS A 7 3.69 20.44 11.85
C LYS A 7 2.63 19.70 12.67
N GLU A 8 2.50 20.02 13.95
CA GLU A 8 1.50 19.38 14.83
C GLU A 8 0.07 19.67 14.36
N ALA A 9 -0.22 20.91 13.96
CA ALA A 9 -1.53 21.28 13.42
C ALA A 9 -1.86 20.50 12.14
N LEU A 10 -0.91 20.35 11.21
CA LEU A 10 -1.09 19.54 9.99
C LEU A 10 -1.35 18.08 10.31
N ILE A 11 -0.55 17.47 11.20
CA ILE A 11 -0.74 16.08 11.62
C ILE A 11 -2.10 15.90 12.30
N GLY A 12 -2.51 16.86 13.15
CA GLY A 12 -3.82 16.87 13.78
C GLY A 12 -4.95 16.90 12.75
N ALA A 13 -4.87 17.82 11.78
CA ALA A 13 -5.87 17.93 10.71
C ALA A 13 -5.96 16.64 9.87
N LEU A 14 -4.83 16.02 9.55
CA LEU A 14 -4.80 14.73 8.84
C LEU A 14 -5.47 13.63 9.66
N LYS A 15 -5.15 13.53 10.97
CA LYS A 15 -5.77 12.52 11.84
C LYS A 15 -7.27 12.72 12.02
N GLU A 16 -7.75 13.95 11.94
CA GLU A 16 -9.18 14.25 12.04
C GLU A 16 -9.94 14.01 10.75
N ASN A 17 -9.26 13.94 9.60
CA ASN A 17 -9.85 13.68 8.30
C ASN A 17 -10.52 12.29 8.27
N SER A 18 -11.77 12.23 7.80
CA SER A 18 -12.58 11.01 7.77
C SER A 18 -11.98 9.91 6.90
N TYR A 19 -11.38 10.24 5.75
CA TYR A 19 -10.73 9.27 4.88
C TYR A 19 -9.47 8.68 5.51
N VAL A 20 -8.70 9.49 6.22
CA VAL A 20 -7.52 9.02 6.96
C VAL A 20 -7.92 8.09 8.10
N LYS A 21 -8.97 8.44 8.86
CA LYS A 21 -9.50 7.57 9.92
C LYS A 21 -9.97 6.23 9.36
N GLU A 22 -10.68 6.27 8.24
CA GLU A 22 -11.18 5.07 7.58
C GLU A 22 -10.07 4.19 7.02
N PHE A 23 -9.05 4.80 6.40
CA PHE A 23 -7.84 4.10 5.96
C PHE A 23 -7.16 3.36 7.10
N ILE A 24 -6.92 4.02 8.24
CA ILE A 24 -6.32 3.41 9.44
C ILE A 24 -7.20 2.27 10.00
N ARG A 25 -8.52 2.44 9.97
CA ARG A 25 -9.48 1.43 10.43
C ARG A 25 -9.39 0.16 9.57
N LEU A 26 -9.40 0.32 8.25
CA LEU A 26 -9.29 -0.81 7.31
C LEU A 26 -7.92 -1.49 7.41
N GLU A 27 -6.85 -0.70 7.50
CA GLU A 27 -5.49 -1.22 7.71
C GLU A 27 -5.42 -2.14 8.93
N LYS A 28 -6.01 -1.70 10.05
CA LYS A 28 -6.08 -2.51 11.28
C LYS A 28 -6.84 -3.83 11.06
N ILE A 29 -8.00 -3.77 10.40
CA ILE A 29 -8.81 -4.97 10.10
C ILE A 29 -8.03 -5.95 9.24
N ILE A 30 -7.30 -5.46 8.23
CA ILE A 30 -6.49 -6.28 7.34
C ILE A 30 -5.35 -6.93 8.11
N ASN A 31 -4.61 -6.16 8.92
CA ASN A 31 -3.45 -6.64 9.66
C ASN A 31 -3.81 -7.63 10.78
N GLU A 32 -5.01 -7.55 11.35
CA GLU A 32 -5.49 -8.48 12.37
C GLU A 32 -6.07 -9.78 11.76
N ASN A 33 -6.31 -9.81 10.45
CA ASN A 33 -6.87 -10.96 9.77
C ASN A 33 -5.78 -12.00 9.42
N LYS A 34 -5.72 -13.08 10.22
CA LYS A 34 -4.77 -14.19 10.03
C LYS A 34 -4.84 -14.89 8.68
N VAL A 35 -6.01 -14.90 8.04
CA VAL A 35 -6.16 -15.47 6.69
C VAL A 35 -5.49 -14.56 5.66
N LEU A 36 -5.76 -13.25 5.72
CA LEU A 36 -5.13 -12.28 4.82
C LEU A 36 -3.62 -12.20 5.04
N GLU A 37 -3.16 -12.25 6.29
CA GLU A 37 -1.74 -12.32 6.65
C GLU A 37 -1.06 -13.50 5.94
N LYS A 38 -1.64 -14.70 6.03
CA LYS A 38 -1.12 -15.90 5.35
C LYS A 38 -1.12 -15.74 3.84
N GLU A 39 -2.22 -15.27 3.25
CA GLU A 39 -2.32 -15.07 1.80
C GLU A 39 -1.26 -14.06 1.28
N MET A 40 -0.95 -13.02 2.06
CA MET A 40 0.12 -12.06 1.74
C MET A 40 1.51 -12.69 1.84
N LEU A 41 1.79 -13.48 2.89
CA LEU A 41 3.06 -14.18 3.04
C LEU A 41 3.31 -15.13 1.86
N ASP A 42 2.29 -15.89 1.46
CA ASP A 42 2.38 -16.78 0.31
C ASP A 42 2.66 -15.99 -0.99
N LEU A 43 2.03 -14.82 -1.19
CA LEU A 43 2.32 -13.96 -2.34
C LEU A 43 3.76 -13.44 -2.34
N GLN A 44 4.31 -13.12 -1.17
CA GLN A 44 5.72 -12.71 -1.04
C GLN A 44 6.69 -13.86 -1.35
N GLU A 45 6.37 -15.08 -0.92
CA GLU A 45 7.13 -16.28 -1.29
C GLU A 45 7.13 -16.50 -2.80
N MET A 46 5.97 -16.43 -3.43
CA MET A 46 5.83 -16.55 -4.89
C MET A 46 6.60 -15.46 -5.64
N GLN A 47 6.61 -14.21 -5.15
CA GLN A 47 7.42 -13.14 -5.73
C GLN A 47 8.92 -13.46 -5.68
N ARG A 48 9.41 -13.97 -4.55
CA ARG A 48 10.82 -14.40 -4.42
C ARG A 48 11.13 -15.53 -5.39
N GLU A 49 10.23 -16.50 -5.53
CA GLU A 49 10.37 -17.59 -6.49
C GLU A 49 10.41 -17.07 -7.94
N ILE A 50 9.52 -16.15 -8.31
CA ILE A 50 9.52 -15.48 -9.63
C ILE A 50 10.86 -14.82 -9.92
N ILE A 51 11.41 -14.06 -8.96
CA ILE A 51 12.73 -13.41 -9.10
C ILE A 51 13.83 -14.46 -9.31
N ASN A 52 13.80 -15.56 -8.57
CA ASN A 52 14.78 -16.62 -8.69
C ASN A 52 14.68 -17.34 -10.04
N LEU A 53 13.47 -17.67 -10.49
CA LEU A 53 13.21 -18.33 -11.77
C LEU A 53 13.59 -17.45 -12.97
N LYS A 54 13.40 -16.13 -12.87
CA LYS A 54 13.88 -15.16 -13.86
C LYS A 54 15.40 -15.21 -14.02
N LYS A 55 16.15 -15.31 -12.90
CA LYS A 55 17.63 -15.37 -12.93
C LYS A 55 18.18 -16.63 -13.58
N VAL A 56 17.49 -17.76 -13.43
CA VAL A 56 17.95 -19.06 -13.96
C VAL A 56 17.32 -19.42 -15.32
N GLU A 57 16.66 -18.46 -15.97
CA GLU A 57 16.07 -18.57 -17.32
C GLU A 57 15.12 -19.78 -17.50
N LYS A 58 14.46 -20.22 -16.42
CA LYS A 58 13.49 -21.33 -16.45
C LYS A 58 12.10 -20.85 -16.87
N TYR A 59 11.97 -20.45 -18.13
CA TYR A 59 10.77 -19.78 -18.66
C TYR A 59 9.45 -20.55 -18.47
N GLN A 60 9.45 -21.89 -18.57
CA GLN A 60 8.23 -22.69 -18.37
C GLN A 60 7.75 -22.67 -16.91
N ALA A 61 8.65 -22.90 -15.95
CA ALA A 61 8.33 -22.84 -14.53
C ALA A 61 7.95 -21.41 -14.11
N LEU A 62 8.68 -20.41 -14.63
CA LEU A 62 8.38 -19.00 -14.40
C LEU A 62 6.95 -18.65 -14.80
N ASN A 63 6.51 -19.06 -16.00
CA ASN A 63 5.16 -18.78 -16.49
C ASN A 63 4.07 -19.40 -15.59
N GLN A 64 4.32 -20.59 -15.04
CA GLN A 64 3.39 -21.26 -14.12
C GLN A 64 3.25 -20.49 -12.81
N VAL A 65 4.38 -20.13 -12.18
CA VAL A 65 4.39 -19.40 -10.90
C VAL A 65 3.81 -17.99 -11.09
N GLU A 66 4.15 -17.29 -12.17
CA GLU A 66 3.56 -15.97 -12.46
C GLU A 66 2.06 -16.02 -12.68
N ARG A 67 1.55 -17.06 -13.37
CA ARG A 67 0.11 -17.24 -13.55
C ARG A 67 -0.58 -17.48 -12.21
N ALA A 68 -0.06 -18.40 -11.40
CA ALA A 68 -0.59 -18.68 -10.09
C ALA A 68 -0.57 -17.44 -9.18
N TYR A 69 0.52 -16.66 -9.24
CA TYR A 69 0.67 -15.40 -8.51
C TYR A 69 -0.40 -14.39 -8.94
N ARG A 70 -0.59 -14.18 -10.25
CA ARG A 70 -1.62 -13.26 -10.78
C ARG A 70 -3.02 -13.69 -10.34
N GLU A 71 -3.34 -14.97 -10.42
CA GLU A 71 -4.64 -15.50 -10.01
C GLU A 71 -4.88 -15.32 -8.50
N LYS A 72 -3.87 -15.61 -7.66
CA LYS A 72 -3.94 -15.45 -6.21
C LYS A 72 -4.08 -13.98 -5.81
N ARG A 73 -3.26 -13.10 -6.40
CA ARG A 73 -3.31 -11.66 -6.18
C ARG A 73 -4.68 -11.08 -6.57
N ARG A 74 -5.21 -11.47 -7.74
CA ARG A 74 -6.53 -11.03 -8.19
C ARG A 74 -7.62 -11.40 -7.18
N ARG A 75 -7.62 -12.63 -6.68
CA ARG A 75 -8.59 -13.07 -5.65
C ARG A 75 -8.47 -12.27 -4.35
N LEU A 76 -7.25 -11.94 -3.94
CA LEU A 76 -7.02 -11.11 -2.75
C LEU A 76 -7.56 -9.69 -2.96
N GLU A 77 -7.32 -9.10 -4.13
CA GLU A 77 -7.80 -7.76 -4.51
C GLU A 77 -9.32 -7.70 -4.72
N GLU A 78 -9.99 -8.83 -4.96
CA GLU A 78 -11.46 -8.93 -5.01
C GLU A 78 -12.12 -8.92 -3.63
N ASN A 79 -11.36 -9.13 -2.55
CA ASN A 79 -11.89 -9.01 -1.20
C ASN A 79 -12.39 -7.56 -0.96
N PRO A 80 -13.65 -7.35 -0.53
CA PRO A 80 -14.22 -6.00 -0.39
C PRO A 80 -13.38 -5.07 0.49
N VAL A 81 -12.85 -5.57 1.60
CA VAL A 81 -12.05 -4.79 2.56
C VAL A 81 -10.71 -4.40 1.94
N ILE A 82 -10.05 -5.33 1.22
CA ILE A 82 -8.81 -5.04 0.50
C ILE A 82 -9.05 -4.04 -0.62
N LYS A 83 -10.13 -4.23 -1.40
CA LYS A 83 -10.48 -3.35 -2.51
C LYS A 83 -10.69 -1.91 -2.03
N GLU A 84 -11.45 -1.73 -0.95
CA GLU A 84 -11.70 -0.42 -0.35
C GLU A 84 -10.42 0.19 0.22
N TYR A 85 -9.61 -0.61 0.92
CA TYR A 85 -8.31 -0.17 1.42
C TYR A 85 -7.38 0.30 0.31
N LEU A 86 -7.27 -0.44 -0.79
CA LEU A 86 -6.42 -0.07 -1.93
C LEU A 86 -6.91 1.20 -2.63
N ALA A 87 -8.22 1.40 -2.75
CA ALA A 87 -8.78 2.64 -3.27
C ALA A 87 -8.41 3.84 -2.38
N LEU A 88 -8.59 3.71 -1.06
CA LEU A 88 -8.20 4.75 -0.11
C LEU A 88 -6.69 4.96 -0.06
N GLN A 89 -5.89 3.90 -0.22
CA GLN A 89 -4.43 4.00 -0.25
C GLN A 89 -3.96 4.92 -1.39
N GLN A 90 -4.58 4.80 -2.57
CA GLN A 90 -4.27 5.67 -3.71
C GLN A 90 -4.59 7.13 -3.38
N GLU A 91 -5.77 7.41 -2.84
CA GLU A 91 -6.18 8.76 -2.42
C GLU A 91 -5.25 9.34 -1.34
N MET A 92 -4.83 8.52 -0.37
CA MET A 92 -3.89 8.93 0.68
C MET A 92 -2.51 9.24 0.12
N ASN A 93 -2.03 8.44 -0.84
CA ASN A 93 -0.77 8.71 -1.52
C ASN A 93 -0.83 10.05 -2.27
N ASP A 94 -1.90 10.31 -3.01
CA ASP A 94 -2.06 11.55 -3.77
C ASP A 94 -2.14 12.77 -2.85
N LEU A 95 -2.85 12.66 -1.72
CA LEU A 95 -2.88 13.68 -0.68
C LEU A 95 -1.49 13.96 -0.11
N LEU A 96 -0.73 12.92 0.26
CA LEU A 96 0.61 13.09 0.82
C LEU A 96 1.59 13.68 -0.20
N GLN A 97 1.48 13.31 -1.48
CA GLN A 97 2.28 13.90 -2.55
C GLN A 97 1.93 15.38 -2.77
N ALA A 98 0.66 15.75 -2.72
CA ALA A 98 0.25 17.16 -2.81
C ALA A 98 0.81 17.99 -1.64
N ILE A 99 0.71 17.48 -0.41
CA ILE A 99 1.28 18.11 0.78
C ILE A 99 2.79 18.26 0.63
N LYS A 100 3.48 17.21 0.18
CA LYS A 100 4.92 17.23 -0.06
C LYS A 100 5.31 18.33 -1.04
N LYS A 101 4.63 18.42 -2.20
CA LYS A 101 4.89 19.46 -3.21
C LYS A 101 4.72 20.86 -2.66
N ILE A 102 3.63 21.11 -1.92
CA ILE A 102 3.39 22.42 -1.28
C ILE A 102 4.56 22.78 -0.34
N ILE A 103 5.03 21.82 0.47
CA ILE A 103 6.15 22.06 1.39
C ILE A 103 7.45 22.31 0.61
N GLU A 104 7.72 21.55 -0.45
CA GLU A 104 8.91 21.71 -1.30
C GLU A 104 8.93 23.07 -1.99
N GLU A 105 7.80 23.51 -2.56
CA GLU A 105 7.63 24.82 -3.21
C GLU A 105 7.88 25.99 -2.23
N GLU A 106 7.29 25.93 -1.03
CA GLU A 106 7.47 26.96 0.01
C GLU A 106 8.91 27.04 0.53
N LEU A 107 9.61 25.90 0.55
CA LEU A 107 11.02 25.83 0.93
C LEU A 107 11.98 26.14 -0.23
N LYS A 108 11.45 26.37 -1.45
CA LYS A 108 12.22 26.51 -2.71
C LYS A 108 13.17 25.33 -2.95
N ILE A 109 12.80 24.15 -2.48
CA ILE A 109 13.52 22.91 -2.76
C ILE A 109 12.91 22.39 -4.06
N THR A 110 13.46 22.81 -5.19
CA THR A 110 13.13 22.28 -6.54
C THR A 110 14.38 21.78 -7.21
#